data_AF-A0A846E745-F1
#
_entry.id   AF-A0A846E745-F1
#
_cell.length_a   1.000
_cell.length_b   1.000
_cell.length_c   1.000
_cell.angle_alpha   90.00
_cell.angle_beta   90.00
_cell.angle_gamma   90.00
#
_symmetry.space_group_name_H-M   'P 1'
#
loop_
_entity.id
_entity.type
_entity.pdbx_description
1 polymer ?
#
loop_
_entity_poly.entity_id
_entity_poly.type
_entity_poly.pdbx_seq_one_letter_code
_entity_poly.pdbx_strand_id
1 'polypeptide(L)'
;MVQILPAEKLTLYDLEKQFNLQLATEGPFFQEWKDPLPPITDSEHQHLERLKASYLHLAKRPMLEEMVKMVVLSPLLDMAGFYLPPFYSTSEESIEIREEDRGVVIRGKIDVLVLQDQLWILVIESKRAKFSLEPGIPQALVYMLAESVSRK
;
A
#
# COMPACT_ATOMS: atom_id res chain seq x y z
N MET A 1 13.07 -28.91 1.75
CA MET A 1 12.49 -28.45 0.48
C MET A 1 11.86 -27.10 0.79
N VAL A 2 12.26 -26.02 0.11
CA VAL A 2 11.78 -24.66 0.45
C VAL A 2 10.42 -24.44 -0.20
N GLN A 3 9.42 -24.04 0.57
CA GLN A 3 8.08 -23.74 0.06
C GLN A 3 7.96 -22.24 -0.22
N ILE A 4 7.54 -21.86 -1.43
CA ILE A 4 7.30 -20.46 -1.79
C ILE A 4 5.81 -20.14 -1.65
N LEU A 5 5.47 -19.14 -0.84
CA LEU A 5 4.10 -18.67 -0.63
C LEU A 5 3.93 -17.24 -1.18
N PRO A 6 2.91 -16.98 -2.02
CA PRO A 6 2.60 -15.61 -2.45
C PRO A 6 1.99 -14.78 -1.30
N ALA A 7 2.46 -13.55 -1.13
CA ALA A 7 1.95 -12.61 -0.11
C ALA A 7 0.44 -12.33 -0.26
N GLU A 8 -0.06 -12.29 -1.50
CA GLU A 8 -1.48 -12.12 -1.84
C GLU A 8 -2.40 -13.24 -1.30
N LYS A 9 -1.84 -14.40 -0.91
CA LYS A 9 -2.60 -15.54 -0.39
C LYS A 9 -2.67 -15.58 1.13
N LEU A 10 -1.95 -14.70 1.81
CA LEU A 10 -1.91 -14.66 3.27
C LEU A 10 -3.16 -13.96 3.81
N THR A 11 -3.68 -14.47 4.91
CA THR A 11 -4.78 -13.88 5.66
C THR A 11 -4.26 -13.19 6.91
N LEU A 12 -5.08 -12.34 7.55
CA LEU A 12 -4.72 -11.76 8.86
C LEU A 12 -4.40 -12.85 9.89
N TYR A 13 -5.14 -13.96 9.86
CA TYR A 13 -4.88 -15.11 10.73
C TYR A 13 -3.48 -15.71 10.52
N ASP A 14 -3.03 -15.81 9.26
CA ASP A 14 -1.67 -16.27 8.96
C ASP A 14 -0.63 -15.30 9.53
N LEU A 15 -0.88 -13.99 9.44
CA LEU A 15 0.04 -12.98 9.99
C LEU A 15 0.10 -13.01 11.52
N GLU A 16 -1.03 -13.19 12.19
CA GLU A 16 -1.09 -13.37 13.64
C GLU A 16 -0.33 -14.64 14.08
N LYS A 17 -0.48 -15.75 13.35
CA LYS A 17 0.14 -17.04 13.72
C LYS A 17 1.62 -17.16 13.36
N GLN A 18 2.04 -16.59 12.23
CA GLN A 18 3.40 -16.74 11.71
C GLN A 18 4.31 -15.59 12.16
N PHE A 19 3.78 -14.38 12.25
CA PHE A 19 4.56 -13.17 12.55
C PHE A 19 4.23 -12.55 13.91
N ASN A 20 3.33 -13.17 14.70
CA ASN A 20 2.85 -12.65 15.97
C ASN A 20 2.30 -11.21 15.84
N LEU A 21 1.69 -10.91 14.69
CA LEU A 21 0.99 -9.65 14.50
C LEU A 21 -0.20 -9.59 15.45
N GLN A 22 -0.48 -8.41 16.00
CA GLN A 22 -1.60 -8.21 16.92
C GLN A 22 -2.40 -6.98 16.50
N LEU A 23 -3.72 -7.09 16.54
CA LEU A 23 -4.59 -5.94 16.33
C LEU A 23 -4.47 -4.99 17.53
N ALA A 24 -3.93 -3.81 17.30
CA ALA A 24 -3.90 -2.76 18.30
C ALA A 24 -5.25 -2.01 18.32
N THR A 25 -6.07 -2.26 19.34
CA THR A 25 -7.36 -1.56 19.54
C THR A 25 -7.24 -0.35 20.47
N GLU A 26 -6.15 -0.25 21.22
CA GLU A 26 -5.91 0.81 22.20
C GLU A 26 -4.55 1.46 21.96
N GLY A 27 -4.52 2.79 21.93
CA GLY A 27 -3.32 3.60 21.74
C GLY A 27 -3.58 4.82 20.86
N PRO A 28 -2.87 5.94 21.08
CA PRO A 28 -3.00 7.14 20.26
C PRO A 28 -2.20 6.98 18.96
N PHE A 29 -2.50 5.95 18.17
CA PHE A 29 -1.89 5.78 16.86
C PHE A 29 -2.54 6.75 15.88
N PHE A 30 -1.71 7.39 15.06
CA PHE A 30 -2.12 8.33 14.02
C PHE A 30 -3.15 9.34 14.58
N GLN A 31 -2.83 10.22 15.53
CA GLN A 31 -3.82 11.22 15.96
C GLN A 31 -3.93 12.41 14.99
N GLU A 32 -2.96 12.54 14.09
CA GLU A 32 -2.79 13.63 13.14
C GLU A 32 -3.98 13.79 12.18
N TRP A 33 -4.77 12.74 11.92
CA TRP A 33 -5.99 12.82 11.11
C TRP A 33 -7.23 13.26 11.89
N LYS A 34 -7.17 13.29 13.23
CA LYS A 34 -8.25 13.77 14.09
C LYS A 34 -8.16 15.27 14.32
N ASP A 35 -6.96 15.83 14.24
CA ASP A 35 -6.73 17.26 14.30
C ASP A 35 -7.19 17.93 12.99
N PRO A 36 -7.58 19.21 13.03
CA PRO A 36 -7.93 19.94 11.81
C PRO A 36 -6.77 19.92 10.81
N LEU A 37 -6.99 19.26 9.67
CA LEU A 37 -6.04 19.25 8.57
C LEU A 37 -6.03 20.62 7.87
N PRO A 38 -4.88 21.03 7.27
CA PRO A 38 -4.82 22.23 6.47
C PRO A 38 -5.89 22.22 5.36
N PRO A 39 -6.56 23.36 5.11
CA PRO A 39 -7.51 23.43 4.00
C PRO A 39 -6.76 23.30 2.67
N ILE A 40 -7.35 22.57 1.73
CA ILE A 40 -6.88 22.52 0.35
C ILE A 40 -7.28 23.79 -0.40
N THR A 41 -6.47 24.19 -1.37
CA THR A 41 -6.72 25.31 -2.28
C THR A 41 -7.83 24.99 -3.28
N ASP A 42 -8.41 26.03 -3.88
CA ASP A 42 -9.40 25.86 -4.96
C ASP A 42 -8.86 25.05 -6.13
N SER A 43 -7.56 25.19 -6.43
CA SER A 43 -6.91 24.46 -7.52
C SER A 43 -6.80 22.96 -7.23
N GLU A 44 -6.45 22.60 -5.99
CA GLU A 44 -6.41 21.20 -5.54
C GLU A 44 -7.81 20.60 -5.52
N HIS A 45 -8.81 21.35 -5.05
CA HIS A 45 -10.20 20.91 -5.06
C HIS A 45 -10.70 20.64 -6.49
N GLN A 46 -10.42 21.53 -7.45
CA GLN A 46 -10.77 21.33 -8.86
C GLN A 46 -10.08 20.10 -9.45
N HIS A 47 -8.82 19.86 -9.09
CA HIS A 47 -8.08 18.68 -9.54
C HIS A 47 -8.73 17.39 -8.99
N LEU A 48 -9.06 17.35 -7.69
CA LEU A 48 -9.73 16.21 -7.06
C LEU A 48 -11.10 15.93 -7.67
N GLU A 49 -11.91 16.96 -7.95
CA GLU A 49 -13.20 16.78 -8.59
C GLU A 49 -13.06 16.24 -10.02
N ARG A 50 -12.05 16.68 -10.77
CA ARG A 50 -11.73 16.10 -12.09
C ARG A 50 -11.33 14.63 -11.98
N LEU A 51 -10.43 14.30 -11.05
CA LEU A 51 -9.96 12.93 -10.81
C LEU A 51 -11.13 12.00 -10.45
N LYS A 52 -11.99 12.46 -9.53
CA LYS A 52 -13.23 11.77 -9.14
C LYS A 52 -14.16 11.55 -10.32
N ALA A 53 -14.39 12.58 -11.15
CA ALA A 53 -15.23 12.45 -12.34
C ALA A 53 -14.65 11.43 -13.35
N SER A 54 -13.33 11.45 -13.58
CA SER A 54 -12.63 10.47 -14.42
C SER A 54 -12.78 9.04 -13.88
N TYR A 55 -12.53 8.84 -12.58
CA TYR A 55 -12.72 7.55 -11.92
C TYR A 55 -14.16 7.04 -12.08
N LEU A 56 -15.15 7.86 -11.73
CA LEU A 56 -16.57 7.49 -11.81
C LEU A 56 -17.01 7.15 -13.23
N HIS A 57 -16.45 7.83 -14.23
CA HIS A 57 -16.71 7.51 -15.63
C HIS A 57 -16.13 6.14 -16.01
N LEU A 58 -14.85 5.90 -15.73
CA LEU A 58 -14.17 4.66 -16.09
C LEU A 58 -14.69 3.44 -15.34
N ALA A 59 -15.06 3.61 -14.06
CA ALA A 59 -15.63 2.56 -13.22
C ALA A 59 -16.99 2.03 -13.73
N LYS A 60 -17.65 2.72 -14.68
CA LYS A 60 -18.85 2.21 -15.37
C LYS A 60 -18.58 0.95 -16.21
N ARG A 61 -17.31 0.61 -16.44
CA ARG A 61 -16.85 -0.62 -17.10
C ARG A 61 -15.90 -1.37 -16.16
N PRO A 62 -15.64 -2.67 -16.38
CA PRO A 62 -14.59 -3.37 -15.67
C PRO A 62 -13.26 -2.61 -15.84
N MET A 63 -12.77 -2.03 -14.75
CA MET A 63 -11.53 -1.28 -14.74
C MET A 63 -10.43 -2.18 -14.20
N LEU A 64 -9.39 -2.37 -15.01
CA LEU A 64 -8.19 -3.11 -14.60
C LEU A 64 -7.44 -2.30 -13.53
N GLU A 65 -6.68 -3.01 -12.71
CA GLU A 65 -5.87 -2.44 -11.65
C GLU A 65 -4.87 -1.39 -12.19
N GLU A 66 -4.23 -1.68 -13.32
CA GLU A 66 -3.33 -0.73 -14.00
C GLU A 66 -4.01 0.60 -14.34
N MET A 67 -5.30 0.57 -14.72
CA MET A 67 -6.06 1.80 -14.97
C MET A 67 -6.36 2.57 -13.68
N VAL A 68 -6.56 1.87 -12.55
CA VAL A 68 -6.68 2.52 -11.23
C VAL A 68 -5.37 3.20 -10.88
N LYS A 69 -4.23 2.52 -11.10
CA LYS A 69 -2.89 3.08 -10.86
C LYS A 69 -2.70 4.38 -11.66
N MET A 70 -2.92 4.34 -12.97
CA MET A 70 -2.69 5.51 -13.83
C MET A 70 -3.66 6.67 -13.57
N VAL A 71 -4.95 6.40 -13.35
CA VAL A 71 -5.98 7.46 -13.33
C VAL A 71 -6.26 8.00 -11.93
N VAL A 72 -6.02 7.20 -10.90
CA VAL A 72 -6.31 7.58 -9.51
C VAL A 72 -5.02 7.72 -8.72
N LEU A 73 -4.21 6.66 -8.69
CA LEU A 73 -3.08 6.60 -7.78
C LEU A 73 -1.98 7.59 -8.20
N SER A 74 -1.55 7.53 -9.46
CA SER A 74 -0.44 8.36 -9.94
C SER A 74 -0.69 9.86 -9.79
N PRO A 75 -1.87 10.40 -10.11
CA PRO A 75 -2.14 11.82 -9.88
C PRO A 75 -2.23 12.20 -8.40
N LEU A 76 -2.76 11.33 -7.53
CA LEU A 76 -2.80 11.61 -6.09
C LEU A 76 -1.40 11.68 -5.48
N LEU A 77 -0.48 10.82 -5.94
CA LEU A 77 0.92 10.84 -5.51
C LEU A 77 1.65 12.11 -5.98
N ASP A 78 1.37 12.56 -7.21
CA ASP A 78 1.88 13.81 -7.76
C ASP A 78 1.40 15.01 -6.94
N MET A 79 0.08 15.08 -6.68
CA MET A 79 -0.53 16.13 -5.85
C MET A 79 0.05 16.19 -4.44
N ALA A 80 0.35 15.03 -3.84
CA ALA A 80 0.97 14.95 -2.52
C ALA A 80 2.48 15.26 -2.53
N GLY A 81 3.08 15.48 -3.70
CA GLY A 81 4.50 15.81 -3.85
C GLY A 81 5.45 14.62 -3.73
N PHE A 82 4.95 13.37 -3.78
CA PHE A 82 5.79 12.17 -3.61
C PHE A 82 6.72 11.87 -4.80
N TYR A 83 6.59 12.62 -5.89
CA TYR A 83 7.53 12.60 -7.03
C TYR A 83 8.59 13.70 -6.94
N LEU A 84 8.56 14.54 -5.91
CA LEU A 84 9.48 15.64 -5.68
C LEU A 84 10.43 15.31 -4.50
N PRO A 85 11.63 15.93 -4.46
CA PRO A 85 12.52 15.79 -3.31
C PRO A 85 11.82 16.15 -1.98
N PRO A 86 12.14 15.47 -0.87
CA PRO A 86 13.19 14.45 -0.70
C PRO A 86 12.73 13.00 -0.99
N PHE A 87 11.53 12.83 -1.56
CA PHE A 87 10.93 11.51 -1.76
C PHE A 87 11.46 10.83 -3.02
N TYR A 88 11.57 9.51 -2.95
CA TYR A 88 11.85 8.64 -4.09
C TYR A 88 10.75 7.58 -4.18
N SER A 89 10.00 7.62 -5.28
CA SER A 89 8.95 6.65 -5.56
C SER A 89 9.48 5.55 -6.46
N THR A 90 9.25 4.30 -6.06
CA THR A 90 9.53 3.10 -6.84
C THR A 90 8.23 2.36 -7.08
N SER A 91 8.09 1.75 -8.25
CA SER A 91 6.97 0.88 -8.57
C SER A 91 7.47 -0.54 -8.69
N GLU A 92 6.60 -1.52 -8.41
CA GLU A 92 6.87 -2.92 -8.72
C GLU A 92 8.00 -3.58 -7.89
N GLU A 93 8.30 -3.04 -6.71
CA GLU A 93 9.36 -3.55 -5.84
C GLU A 93 9.04 -4.95 -5.31
N SER A 94 10.00 -5.87 -5.49
CA SER A 94 9.85 -7.25 -5.04
C SER A 94 10.36 -7.41 -3.62
N ILE A 95 9.56 -8.04 -2.78
CA ILE A 95 9.93 -8.36 -1.39
C ILE A 95 10.00 -9.86 -1.18
N GLU A 96 10.93 -10.28 -0.31
CA GLU A 96 11.09 -11.66 0.12
C GLU A 96 11.23 -11.71 1.64
N ILE A 97 10.38 -12.49 2.31
CA ILE A 97 10.52 -12.79 3.74
C ILE A 97 10.88 -14.26 3.87
N ARG A 98 11.97 -14.55 4.59
CA ARG A 98 12.40 -15.91 4.89
C ARG A 98 12.03 -16.26 6.32
N GLU A 99 11.24 -17.31 6.48
CA GLU A 99 10.99 -17.91 7.79
C GLU A 99 12.01 -19.04 7.98
N GLU A 100 13.11 -18.75 8.69
CA GLU A 100 14.25 -19.65 8.85
C GLU A 100 13.85 -21.01 9.47
N ASP A 101 12.91 -20.99 10.42
CA ASP A 101 12.50 -22.18 11.17
C ASP A 101 11.60 -23.15 10.38
N ARG A 102 10.90 -22.67 9.33
CA ARG A 102 9.91 -23.47 8.59
C ARG A 102 10.29 -23.77 7.14
N GLY A 103 11.39 -23.19 6.66
CA GLY A 103 11.79 -23.33 5.25
C GLY A 103 10.76 -22.76 4.28
N VAL A 104 10.03 -21.73 4.71
CA VAL A 104 9.01 -21.03 3.92
C VAL A 104 9.58 -19.69 3.47
N VAL A 105 9.37 -19.36 2.20
CA VAL A 105 9.74 -18.08 1.60
C VAL A 105 8.49 -17.39 1.10
N ILE A 106 8.16 -16.24 1.68
CA ILE A 106 7.02 -15.42 1.27
C ILE A 106 7.50 -14.41 0.25
N ARG A 107 6.83 -14.31 -0.89
CA ARG A 107 7.16 -13.36 -1.95
C ARG A 107 5.97 -12.51 -2.34
N GLY A 108 6.22 -11.23 -2.58
CA GLY A 108 5.22 -10.33 -3.13
C GLY A 108 5.85 -9.20 -3.91
N LYS A 109 4.99 -8.39 -4.53
CA LYS A 109 5.36 -7.28 -5.37
C LYS A 109 4.53 -6.07 -4.95
N ILE A 110 5.20 -5.03 -4.47
CA ILE A 110 4.56 -3.79 -4.02
C ILE A 110 4.21 -2.97 -5.27
N ASP A 111 2.97 -2.50 -5.36
CA ASP A 111 2.56 -1.65 -6.49
C ASP A 111 3.28 -0.30 -6.48
N VAL A 112 3.28 0.38 -5.32
CA VAL A 112 4.02 1.62 -5.11
C VAL A 112 4.66 1.63 -3.73
N LEU A 113 5.95 1.94 -3.69
CA LEU A 113 6.72 2.18 -2.48
C LEU A 113 7.36 3.57 -2.55
N VAL A 114 7.06 4.43 -1.58
CA VAL A 114 7.69 5.75 -1.43
C VAL A 114 8.70 5.71 -0.29
N LEU A 115 9.90 6.19 -0.57
CA LEU A 115 11.04 6.21 0.32
C LEU A 115 11.49 7.64 0.64
N GLN A 116 11.98 7.84 1.86
CA GLN A 116 12.78 9.01 2.24
C GLN A 116 13.96 8.51 3.07
N ASP A 117 15.20 8.75 2.62
CA ASP A 117 16.44 8.35 3.34
C ASP A 117 16.43 6.89 3.85
N GLN A 118 15.91 5.96 3.03
CA GLN A 118 15.73 4.53 3.34
C GLN A 118 14.60 4.18 4.32
N LEU A 119 13.79 5.15 4.74
CA LEU A 119 12.55 4.91 5.46
C LEU A 119 11.39 4.69 4.49
N TRP A 120 10.59 3.65 4.72
CA TRP A 120 9.37 3.38 3.97
C TRP A 120 8.27 4.32 4.49
N ILE A 121 7.89 5.29 3.68
CA ILE A 121 6.91 6.32 4.03
C ILE A 121 5.50 5.88 3.64
N LEU A 122 5.38 5.17 2.51
CA LEU A 122 4.10 4.79 1.95
C LEU A 122 4.22 3.49 1.15
N VAL A 123 3.36 2.53 1.49
CA VAL A 123 3.18 1.27 0.76
C VAL A 123 1.75 1.24 0.29
N ILE A 124 1.55 1.10 -1.02
CA ILE A 124 0.22 1.05 -1.61
C ILE A 124 0.05 -0.26 -2.36
N GLU A 125 -1.07 -0.91 -2.09
CA GLU A 125 -1.60 -2.02 -2.87
C GLU A 125 -2.88 -1.54 -3.54
N SER A 126 -2.92 -1.60 -4.87
CA SER A 126 -4.11 -1.26 -5.63
C SER A 126 -4.86 -2.54 -6.00
N LYS A 127 -6.19 -2.45 -6.11
CA LYS A 127 -7.02 -3.55 -6.59
C LYS A 127 -7.98 -3.04 -7.65
N ARG A 128 -8.50 -3.95 -8.46
CA ARG A 128 -9.55 -3.65 -9.43
C ARG A 128 -10.76 -3.01 -8.73
N ALA A 129 -11.35 -1.99 -9.33
CA ALA A 129 -12.42 -1.17 -8.73
C ALA A 129 -13.70 -1.91 -8.32
N LYS A 130 -13.90 -3.17 -8.74
CA LYS A 130 -15.08 -3.99 -8.41
C LYS A 130 -14.83 -5.03 -7.31
N PHE A 131 -13.63 -5.12 -6.77
CA PHE A 131 -13.26 -6.14 -5.77
C PHE A 131 -13.19 -5.52 -4.38
N SER A 132 -13.41 -6.36 -3.35
CA SER A 132 -13.19 -5.95 -1.96
C SER A 132 -11.73 -5.52 -1.78
N LEU A 133 -11.51 -4.46 -1.00
CA LEU A 133 -10.18 -4.03 -0.58
C LEU A 133 -9.64 -4.87 0.58
N GLU A 134 -10.49 -5.63 1.27
CA GLU A 134 -10.13 -6.44 2.43
C GLU A 134 -8.96 -7.41 2.17
N PRO A 135 -8.87 -8.10 1.01
CA PRO A 135 -7.72 -8.97 0.70
C PRO A 135 -6.40 -8.22 0.55
N GLY A 136 -6.43 -6.90 0.31
CA GLY A 136 -5.23 -6.07 0.23
C GLY A 136 -4.61 -5.76 1.59
N ILE A 137 -5.37 -5.86 2.70
CA ILE A 137 -4.89 -5.52 4.03
C ILE A 137 -3.77 -6.48 4.49
N PRO A 138 -3.95 -7.82 4.48
CA PRO A 138 -2.87 -8.73 4.84
C PRO A 138 -1.64 -8.56 3.95
N GLN A 139 -1.85 -8.37 2.64
CA GLN A 139 -0.77 -8.21 1.68
C GLN A 139 0.08 -6.96 1.98
N ALA A 140 -0.55 -5.82 2.25
CA ALA A 140 0.16 -4.60 2.64
C ALA A 140 0.93 -4.75 3.97
N LEU A 141 0.35 -5.45 4.95
CA LEU A 141 1.02 -5.72 6.23
C LEU A 141 2.25 -6.62 6.06
N VAL A 142 2.20 -7.62 5.18
CA VAL A 142 3.36 -8.45 4.82
C VAL A 142 4.49 -7.59 4.28
N TYR A 143 4.18 -6.60 3.43
CA TYR A 143 5.20 -5.70 2.88
C TYR A 143 5.88 -4.89 3.98
N MET A 144 5.12 -4.34 4.91
CA MET A 144 5.67 -3.63 6.07
C MET A 144 6.53 -4.55 6.95
N LEU A 145 6.14 -5.82 7.11
CA LEU A 145 6.94 -6.80 7.85
C LEU A 145 8.27 -7.13 7.16
N ALA A 146 8.30 -7.19 5.82
CA ALA A 146 9.49 -7.58 5.07
C ALA A 146 10.70 -6.66 5.30
N GLU A 147 10.43 -5.36 5.47
CA GLU A 147 11.43 -4.36 5.82
C GLU A 147 12.03 -4.63 7.20
N SER A 148 11.16 -4.84 8.20
CA SER A 148 11.56 -5.05 9.59
C SER A 148 12.36 -6.34 9.81
N VAL A 149 12.09 -7.37 8.99
CA VAL A 149 12.77 -8.68 9.04
C VAL A 149 14.10 -8.66 8.28
N SER A 150 14.21 -7.89 7.19
CA SER A 150 15.45 -7.78 6.41
C SER A 150 16.57 -6.97 7.08
N ARG A 151 16.25 -6.21 8.14
CA ARG A 151 17.23 -5.43 8.93
C ARG A 151 17.80 -6.15 10.17
N LYS A 152 17.39 -7.40 10.44
CA LYS A 152 18.02 -8.23 11.49
C LYS A 152 19.16 -9.06 10.92
#